data_AF-A0A932MFK0-F1
#
_entry.id   AF-A0A932MFK0-F1
#
_cell.length_a   1.000
_cell.length_b   1.000
_cell.length_c   1.000
_cell.angle_alpha   90.00
_cell.angle_beta   90.00
_cell.angle_gamma   90.00
#
_symmetry.space_group_name_H-M   'P 1'
#
loop_
_entity.id
_entity.type
_entity.pdbx_description
1 polymer ?
#
loop_
_entity_poly.entity_id
_entity_poly.type
_entity_poly.pdbx_seq_one_letter_code
_entity_poly.pdbx_strand_id
1 'polypeptide(L)'
;IMGDGDYLMGLTALWTAASARVPLPVVVANNNSFFNDELHQERVAKVRGRPVENRWIGQRIADPDPDLALLARGQGLEGIGPVEKPEALAEALAEAVAMVKQGKPCVVDVRVAPGYPPAMASAITRSQGQD
;
A
#
# COMPACT_ATOMS: atom_id res chain seq x y z
N ILE A 1 4.04 -0.04 -8.94
CA ILE A 1 2.87 0.14 -8.05
C ILE A 1 2.90 -1.01 -7.05
N MET A 2 2.70 -0.74 -5.76
CA MET A 2 2.70 -1.75 -4.68
C MET A 2 1.69 -1.38 -3.59
N GLY A 3 1.37 -2.31 -2.70
CA GLY A 3 0.54 -2.03 -1.51
C GLY A 3 1.34 -1.37 -0.38
N ASP A 4 0.64 -0.74 0.56
CA ASP A 4 1.21 -0.16 1.79
C ASP A 4 1.89 -1.21 2.68
N GLY A 5 1.31 -2.41 2.75
CA GLY A 5 1.93 -3.53 3.45
C GLY A 5 3.31 -3.92 2.90
N ASP A 6 3.40 -4.16 1.59
CA ASP A 6 4.67 -4.49 0.92
C ASP A 6 5.68 -3.35 1.04
N TYR A 7 5.20 -2.11 0.92
CA TYR A 7 6.02 -0.91 1.09
C TYR A 7 6.67 -0.86 2.47
N LEU A 8 5.91 -1.11 3.54
CA LEU A 8 6.44 -1.10 4.91
C LEU A 8 7.36 -2.29 5.20
N MET A 9 7.12 -3.46 4.61
CA MET A 9 8.02 -4.61 4.70
C MET A 9 9.38 -4.35 4.05
N GLY A 10 9.39 -3.62 2.92
CA GLY A 10 10.56 -3.39 2.09
C GLY A 10 11.15 -1.97 2.14
N LEU A 11 10.66 -1.09 3.00
CA LEU A 11 10.96 0.35 2.98
C LEU A 11 12.46 0.65 2.93
N THR A 12 13.27 -0.06 3.71
CA THR A 12 14.72 0.15 3.80
C THR A 12 15.44 -0.14 2.48
N ALA A 13 14.87 -0.96 1.61
CA ALA A 13 15.44 -1.22 0.29
C ALA A 13 15.43 0.04 -0.59
N LEU A 14 14.52 0.98 -0.36
CA LEU A 14 14.44 2.23 -1.12
C LEU A 14 15.68 3.11 -0.94
N TRP A 15 16.37 3.02 0.20
CA TRP A 15 17.67 3.67 0.38
C TRP A 15 18.66 3.35 -0.74
N THR A 16 18.59 2.14 -1.31
CA THR A 16 19.44 1.75 -2.44
C THR A 16 19.20 2.65 -3.66
N ALA A 17 17.94 3.01 -3.94
CA ALA A 17 17.62 3.90 -5.05
C ALA A 17 18.18 5.31 -4.81
N ALA A 18 18.11 5.81 -3.57
CA ALA A 18 18.72 7.09 -3.20
C ALA A 18 20.25 7.04 -3.32
N SER A 19 20.88 6.02 -2.75
CA SER A 19 22.34 5.83 -2.74
C SER A 19 22.93 5.69 -4.15
N ALA A 20 22.30 4.89 -4.99
CA ALA A 20 22.70 4.67 -6.38
C ALA A 20 22.18 5.74 -7.35
N ARG A 21 21.44 6.74 -6.86
CA ARG A 21 20.82 7.82 -7.66
C ARG A 21 20.00 7.27 -8.82
N VAL A 22 19.22 6.22 -8.55
CA VAL A 22 18.33 5.59 -9.54
C VAL A 22 17.02 6.36 -9.57
N PRO A 23 16.67 7.05 -10.67
CA PRO A 23 15.40 7.75 -10.79
C PRO A 23 14.26 6.74 -11.00
N LEU A 24 13.44 6.55 -9.97
CA LEU A 24 12.32 5.60 -9.96
C LEU A 24 11.09 6.24 -9.31
N PRO A 25 9.92 6.23 -9.98
CA PRO A 25 8.65 6.50 -9.32
C PRO A 25 8.10 5.23 -8.67
N VAL A 26 7.78 5.31 -7.38
CA VAL A 26 7.06 4.27 -6.64
C VAL A 26 5.69 4.82 -6.27
N VAL A 27 4.63 4.16 -6.71
CA VAL A 27 3.26 4.49 -6.31
C VAL A 27 2.77 3.43 -5.33
N VAL A 28 2.37 3.87 -4.14
CA VAL A 28 1.79 3.02 -3.10
C VAL A 28 0.27 3.15 -3.15
N ALA A 29 -0.40 2.05 -3.43
CA ALA A 29 -1.85 1.93 -3.31
C ALA A 29 -2.17 1.55 -1.87
N ASN A 30 -2.36 2.57 -1.04
CA ASN A 30 -2.46 2.48 0.41
C ASN A 30 -3.91 2.33 0.85
N ASN A 31 -4.30 1.13 1.29
CA ASN A 31 -5.62 0.86 1.87
C ASN A 31 -5.58 0.74 3.40
N ASN A 32 -4.47 1.12 4.04
CA ASN A 32 -4.21 0.98 5.47
C ASN A 32 -4.31 -0.46 5.98
N SER A 33 -3.97 -1.46 5.18
CA SER A 33 -4.15 -2.86 5.57
C SER A 33 -3.34 -3.87 4.74
N PHE A 34 -2.88 -4.91 5.42
CA PHE A 34 -2.65 -6.21 4.80
C PHE A 34 -4.00 -6.88 4.45
N PHE A 35 -4.79 -6.25 3.56
CA PHE A 35 -6.23 -6.54 3.39
C PHE A 35 -6.50 -7.97 2.93
N ASN A 36 -5.64 -8.52 2.08
CA ASN A 36 -5.72 -9.93 1.68
C ASN A 36 -5.63 -10.86 2.91
N ASP A 37 -4.83 -10.48 3.90
CA ASP A 37 -4.66 -11.28 5.09
C ASP A 37 -5.80 -11.08 6.09
N GLU A 38 -6.45 -9.92 6.15
CA GLU A 38 -7.71 -9.77 6.91
C GLU A 38 -8.76 -10.79 6.44
N LEU A 39 -8.85 -11.04 5.13
CA LEU A 39 -9.74 -12.05 4.56
C LEU A 39 -9.31 -13.49 4.91
N HIS A 40 -8.00 -13.77 4.91
CA HIS A 40 -7.49 -15.08 5.32
C HIS A 40 -7.68 -15.32 6.82
N GLN A 41 -7.45 -14.31 7.66
CA GLN A 41 -7.65 -14.38 9.10
C GLN A 41 -9.11 -14.64 9.47
N GLU A 42 -10.07 -14.07 8.73
CA GLU A 42 -11.49 -14.43 8.92
C GLU A 42 -11.73 -15.93 8.73
N ARG A 43 -11.17 -16.53 7.66
CA ARG A 43 -11.34 -17.96 7.38
C ARG A 43 -10.70 -18.80 8.49
N VAL A 44 -9.48 -18.47 8.87
CA VAL A 44 -8.75 -19.15 9.96
C VAL A 44 -9.52 -19.03 11.28
N ALA A 45 -10.13 -17.88 11.57
CA ALA A 45 -10.93 -17.67 12.76
C ALA A 45 -12.15 -18.61 12.78
N LYS A 46 -12.91 -18.70 11.68
CA LYS A 46 -14.05 -19.63 11.55
C LYS A 46 -13.63 -21.09 11.77
N VAL A 47 -12.56 -21.54 11.08
CA VAL A 47 -12.06 -22.91 11.18
C VAL A 47 -11.59 -23.25 12.59
N ARG A 48 -11.02 -22.28 13.32
CA ARG A 48 -10.46 -22.49 14.67
C ARG A 48 -11.41 -22.10 15.80
N GLY A 49 -12.68 -21.76 15.51
CA GLY A 49 -13.64 -21.31 16.52
C GLY A 49 -13.20 -20.05 17.28
N ARG A 50 -12.51 -19.12 16.59
CA ARG A 50 -12.05 -17.85 17.17
C ARG A 50 -12.96 -16.69 16.74
N PRO A 51 -12.99 -15.58 17.51
CA PRO A 51 -13.79 -14.42 17.15
C PRO A 51 -13.32 -13.78 15.84
N VAL A 52 -14.23 -13.60 14.87
CA VAL A 52 -13.93 -13.06 13.53
C VAL A 52 -13.66 -11.55 13.58
N GLU A 53 -14.25 -10.85 14.54
CA GLU A 53 -14.04 -9.44 14.81
C GLU A 53 -12.57 -9.09 15.10
N ASN A 54 -11.73 -10.08 15.42
CA ASN A 54 -10.30 -9.92 15.68
C ASN A 54 -9.42 -10.07 14.43
N ARG A 55 -9.99 -10.32 13.25
CA ARG A 55 -9.22 -10.57 12.01
C ARG A 55 -8.28 -9.44 11.58
N TRP A 56 -8.54 -8.23 12.03
CA TRP A 56 -7.77 -7.03 11.70
C TRP A 56 -6.50 -6.88 12.56
N ILE A 57 -6.41 -7.60 13.69
CA ILE A 57 -5.30 -7.50 14.63
C ILE A 57 -4.01 -7.92 13.93
N GLY A 58 -3.04 -7.01 13.88
CA GLY A 58 -1.77 -7.20 13.18
C GLY A 58 -1.82 -6.93 11.67
N GLN A 59 -3.01 -6.74 11.10
CA GLN A 59 -3.20 -6.52 9.66
C GLN A 59 -3.55 -5.08 9.30
N ARG A 60 -4.34 -4.40 10.14
CA ARG A 60 -4.66 -2.99 9.93
C ARG A 60 -3.46 -2.11 10.26
N ILE A 61 -3.14 -1.21 9.34
CA ILE A 61 -2.05 -0.23 9.44
C ILE A 61 -2.70 1.11 9.78
N ALA A 62 -3.09 1.24 11.05
CA ALA A 62 -3.72 2.43 11.60
C ALA A 62 -3.43 2.53 13.10
N ASP A 63 -3.68 3.70 13.68
CA ASP A 63 -3.56 3.97 15.12
C ASP A 63 -2.16 3.69 15.72
N PRO A 64 -1.11 4.42 15.26
CA PRO A 64 -1.17 5.55 14.33
C PRO A 64 -1.05 5.14 12.84
N ASP A 65 -1.65 5.96 11.97
CA ASP A 65 -1.47 5.87 10.51
C ASP A 65 -0.06 6.38 10.13
N PRO A 66 0.79 5.54 9.51
CA PRO A 66 2.13 5.95 9.13
C PRO A 66 2.14 6.92 7.95
N ASP A 67 2.90 8.00 8.07
CA ASP A 67 3.16 8.92 6.95
C ASP A 67 4.21 8.29 6.00
N LEU A 68 3.73 7.62 4.95
CA LEU A 68 4.59 6.91 4.00
C LEU A 68 5.46 7.88 3.18
N ALA A 69 4.97 9.09 2.90
CA ALA A 69 5.74 10.11 2.20
C ALA A 69 6.92 10.60 3.06
N LEU A 70 6.70 10.78 4.37
CA LEU A 70 7.77 11.12 5.31
C LEU A 70 8.77 9.99 5.48
N LEU A 71 8.32 8.74 5.53
CA LEU A 71 9.20 7.58 5.58
C LEU A 71 10.10 7.49 4.34
N ALA A 72 9.57 7.75 3.14
CA ALA A 72 10.35 7.85 1.91
C ALA A 72 11.45 8.92 2.00
N ARG A 73 11.10 10.11 2.51
CA ARG A 73 12.06 11.20 2.73
C ARG A 73 13.14 10.80 3.73
N GLY A 74 12.78 10.05 4.77
CA GLY A 74 13.74 9.48 5.72
C GLY A 74 14.76 8.52 5.10
N GLN A 75 14.44 7.91 3.95
CA GLN A 75 15.35 7.05 3.17
C GLN A 75 16.14 7.81 2.09
N GLY A 76 15.91 9.13 1.93
CA GLY A 76 16.59 9.97 0.94
C GLY A 76 15.88 10.08 -0.42
N LEU A 77 14.60 9.68 -0.50
CA LEU A 77 13.76 9.87 -1.68
C LEU A 77 12.92 11.14 -1.56
N GLU A 78 12.32 11.58 -2.64
CA GLU A 78 11.17 12.49 -2.58
C GLU A 78 9.91 11.73 -2.16
N GLY A 79 8.95 12.43 -1.56
CA GLY A 79 7.70 11.83 -1.07
C GLY A 79 6.51 12.77 -1.23
N ILE A 80 5.48 12.30 -1.93
CA ILE A 80 4.21 12.98 -2.17
C ILE A 80 3.09 12.19 -1.50
N GLY A 81 2.16 12.89 -0.85
CA GLY A 81 0.96 12.31 -0.26
C GLY A 81 0.87 12.45 1.26
N PRO A 82 -0.17 11.85 1.87
CA PRO A 82 -1.15 10.99 1.21
C PRO A 82 -2.03 11.75 0.21
N VAL A 83 -2.19 11.18 -0.99
CA VAL A 83 -3.16 11.65 -1.99
C VAL A 83 -4.48 10.96 -1.70
N GLU A 84 -5.45 11.71 -1.18
CA GLU A 84 -6.73 11.15 -0.73
C GLU A 84 -7.86 11.26 -1.76
N LYS A 85 -7.72 12.16 -2.73
CA LYS A 85 -8.77 12.52 -3.68
C LYS A 85 -8.38 12.12 -5.10
N PRO A 86 -9.25 11.45 -5.87
CA PRO A 86 -8.98 11.08 -7.26
C PRO A 86 -8.57 12.26 -8.14
N GLU A 87 -9.14 13.45 -7.90
CA GLU A 87 -8.88 14.65 -8.70
C GLU A 87 -7.44 15.17 -8.51
N ALA A 88 -6.83 14.90 -7.35
CA ALA A 88 -5.45 15.29 -7.04
C ALA A 88 -4.41 14.30 -7.59
N LEU A 89 -4.83 13.09 -8.00
CA LEU A 89 -3.92 12.03 -8.41
C LEU A 89 -3.13 12.40 -9.67
N ALA A 90 -3.77 13.04 -10.66
CA ALA A 90 -3.12 13.40 -11.91
C ALA A 90 -1.97 14.40 -11.67
N GLU A 91 -2.18 15.38 -10.78
CA GLU A 91 -1.17 16.37 -10.40
C GLU A 91 0.00 15.73 -9.64
N ALA A 92 -0.30 14.90 -8.63
CA ALA A 92 0.71 14.20 -7.85
C ALA A 92 1.60 13.28 -8.72
N LEU A 93 1.01 12.59 -9.69
CA LEU A 93 1.75 11.76 -10.64
C LEU A 93 2.61 12.61 -11.59
N ALA A 94 2.10 13.75 -12.05
CA ALA A 94 2.86 14.66 -12.89
C ALA A 94 4.08 15.24 -12.15
N GLU A 95 3.90 15.62 -10.88
CA GLU A 95 4.97 16.08 -9.99
C GLU A 95 6.03 14.99 -9.77
N ALA A 96 5.62 13.76 -9.44
CA ALA A 96 6.53 12.63 -9.28
C ALA A 96 7.35 12.36 -10.55
N VAL A 97 6.70 12.40 -11.73
CA VAL A 97 7.38 12.23 -13.01
C VAL A 97 8.38 13.37 -13.26
N ALA A 98 8.04 14.61 -12.89
CA ALA A 98 8.96 15.74 -13.00
C ALA A 98 10.20 15.56 -12.11
N MET A 99 10.04 15.09 -10.88
CA MET A 99 11.15 14.76 -9.96
C MET A 99 12.04 13.65 -10.52
N VAL A 100 11.44 12.57 -11.02
CA VAL A 100 12.16 11.44 -11.63
C VAL A 100 12.96 11.89 -12.86
N LYS A 101 12.38 12.75 -13.71
CA LYS A 101 13.10 13.35 -14.86
C LYS A 101 14.29 14.21 -14.45
N GLN A 102 14.32 14.73 -13.22
CA GLN A 102 15.45 15.45 -12.64
C GLN A 102 16.47 14.52 -11.94
N GLY A 103 16.29 13.20 -12.05
CA GLY A 103 17.20 12.22 -11.46
C GLY A 103 16.85 11.80 -10.03
N LYS A 104 15.69 12.21 -9.51
CA LYS A 104 15.31 11.95 -8.12
C LYS A 104 14.37 10.73 -8.01
N PRO A 105 14.65 9.75 -7.14
CA PRO A 105 13.65 8.74 -6.78
C PRO A 105 12.51 9.37 -5.98
N CYS A 106 11.26 8.95 -6.24
CA CYS A 106 10.07 9.54 -5.63
C CYS A 106 9.06 8.46 -5.24
N VAL A 107 8.46 8.61 -4.07
CA VAL A 107 7.30 7.83 -3.63
C VAL A 107 6.04 8.69 -3.69
N VAL A 108 4.93 8.13 -4.18
CA VAL A 108 3.60 8.73 -4.11
C VAL A 108 2.71 7.80 -3.29
N ASP A 109 2.29 8.27 -2.11
CA ASP A 109 1.31 7.60 -1.27
C ASP A 109 -0.10 7.96 -1.73
N VAL A 110 -0.88 6.97 -2.15
CA VAL A 110 -2.24 7.17 -2.69
C VAL A 110 -3.21 6.35 -1.87
N ARG A 111 -4.16 7.01 -1.20
CA ARG A 111 -5.21 6.32 -0.46
C ARG A 111 -6.19 5.67 -1.44
N VAL A 112 -6.50 4.41 -1.19
CA VAL A 112 -7.48 3.64 -1.95
C VAL A 112 -8.45 2.95 -0.99
N ALA A 113 -9.69 2.75 -1.45
CA ALA A 113 -10.67 2.03 -0.65
C ALA A 113 -10.22 0.56 -0.44
N PRO A 114 -10.39 -0.01 0.77
CA PRO A 114 -10.17 -1.44 0.99
C PRO A 114 -11.16 -2.25 0.14
N GLY A 115 -10.67 -3.26 -0.58
CA GLY A 115 -11.50 -4.13 -1.38
C GLY A 115 -10.85 -4.63 -2.66
N TYR A 116 -11.53 -5.55 -3.33
CA TYR A 116 -11.20 -5.99 -4.68
C TYR A 116 -12.20 -5.43 -5.67
N PRO A 117 -11.78 -5.09 -6.90
CA PRO A 117 -12.70 -4.84 -7.99
C PRO A 117 -13.69 -6.00 -8.12
N PRO A 118 -14.96 -5.77 -8.51
CA PRO A 118 -15.98 -6.83 -8.63
C PRO A 118 -15.53 -8.06 -9.43
N ALA A 119 -14.69 -7.84 -10.45
CA ALA A 119 -14.11 -8.90 -11.28
C ALA A 119 -13.15 -9.82 -10.50
N MET A 120 -12.34 -9.27 -9.60
CA MET A 120 -11.44 -10.01 -8.70
C MET A 120 -12.20 -10.62 -7.52
N ALA A 121 -13.18 -9.90 -6.96
CA ALA A 121 -14.04 -10.41 -5.90
C ALA A 121 -14.72 -11.72 -6.33
N SER A 122 -15.22 -11.78 -7.57
CA SER A 122 -15.83 -12.97 -8.17
C SER A 122 -14.86 -14.15 -8.36
N ALA A 123 -13.57 -13.89 -8.58
CA ALA A 123 -12.56 -14.94 -8.66
C ALA A 123 -12.20 -15.48 -7.27
N ILE A 124 -12.10 -14.59 -6.27
CA ILE A 124 -11.84 -14.93 -4.87
C ILE A 124 -13.03 -15.64 -4.21
N THR A 125 -14.27 -15.39 -4.66
CA THR A 125 -15.48 -16.10 -4.19
C THR A 125 -15.74 -17.42 -4.92
N ARG A 126 -15.28 -17.60 -6.16
CA ARG A 126 -15.42 -18.89 -6.87
C ARG A 126 -14.58 -20.02 -6.26
N SER A 127 -13.49 -19.71 -5.57
CA SER A 127 -12.78 -20.69 -4.72
C SER A 127 -13.42 -20.89 -3.34
N GLN A 128 -14.52 -20.20 -3.02
CA GLN A 128 -15.26 -20.29 -1.75
C GLN A 128 -16.47 -21.24 -1.82
N GLY A 129 -16.57 -22.07 -2.85
CA GLY A 129 -17.67 -23.00 -3.08
C GLY A 129 -17.22 -24.45 -3.23
N GLN A 130 -16.33 -24.92 -2.35
CA GLN A 130 -16.06 -26.35 -2.15
C GLN A 130 -15.71 -26.55 -0.68
N ASP A 131 -16.74 -26.70 0.16
CA ASP A 131 -16.76 -27.47 1.41
C ASP A 131 -18.22 -27.77 1.75
#